data_AF-A0A2K8X897-F1
#
_entry.id   AF-A0A2K8X897-F1
#
_cell.length_a   1.000
_cell.length_b   1.000
_cell.length_c   1.000
_cell.angle_alpha   90.00
_cell.angle_beta   90.00
_cell.angle_gamma   90.00
#
_symmetry.space_group_name_H-M   'P 1'
#
loop_
_entity.id
_entity.type
_entity.pdbx_description
1 polymer ?
#
loop_
_entity_poly.entity_id
_entity_poly.type
_entity_poly.pdbx_seq_one_letter_code
_entity_poly.pdbx_strand_id
1 'polypeptide(L)'
;MKTIKIVGGILFISSFLFSCQTEKKDLIDIKIIEKDGLESMTYLPNLEFNEIKDSAIFLFDEKDYYRIFTSEIKVAPPIYQNDVIKVRVFTRSQLAENKNEYGFLVRTYSKDGKIKDEMVVASTIGDLSCEGKITSDLRVVTYCPSGEKTIAQIEKDGSIKVIENE
;
A
#
# COMPACT_ATOMS: atom_id res chain seq x y z
N MET A 1 -55.23 42.74 29.09
CA MET A 1 -54.18 41.75 29.42
C MET A 1 -53.84 40.94 28.18
N LYS A 2 -52.61 41.16 27.68
CA LYS A 2 -51.74 40.36 26.78
C LYS A 2 -52.34 39.56 25.62
N THR A 3 -52.34 40.18 24.45
CA THR A 3 -52.27 39.55 23.12
C THR A 3 -50.86 38.99 22.89
N ILE A 4 -50.74 37.69 22.65
CA ILE A 4 -49.47 37.02 22.33
C ILE A 4 -49.25 37.09 20.82
N LYS A 5 -48.24 37.84 20.39
CA LYS A 5 -47.72 37.83 19.01
C LYS A 5 -46.77 36.64 18.86
N ILE A 6 -47.15 35.64 18.06
CA ILE A 6 -46.25 34.55 17.65
C ILE A 6 -45.46 35.08 16.45
N VAL A 7 -44.21 35.45 16.68
CA VAL A 7 -43.25 35.77 15.63
C VAL A 7 -42.77 34.44 15.05
N GLY A 8 -43.18 34.13 13.83
CA GLY A 8 -42.71 32.97 13.08
C GLY A 8 -41.23 33.13 12.73
N GLY A 9 -40.35 32.53 13.52
CA GLY A 9 -38.95 32.36 13.17
C GLY A 9 -38.81 31.27 12.12
N ILE A 10 -38.53 31.66 10.88
CA ILE A 10 -38.10 30.76 9.81
C ILE A 10 -36.70 30.26 10.20
N LEU A 11 -36.62 29.03 10.68
CA LEU A 11 -35.36 28.31 10.85
C LEU A 11 -34.89 27.89 9.45
N PHE A 12 -34.01 28.70 8.87
CA PHE A 12 -33.23 28.38 7.69
C PHE A 12 -32.32 27.19 8.05
N ILE A 13 -32.76 25.97 7.76
CA ILE A 13 -31.89 24.80 7.81
C ILE A 13 -30.92 24.97 6.63
N SER A 14 -29.76 25.56 6.91
CA SER A 14 -28.62 25.53 6.02
C SER A 14 -28.25 24.07 5.82
N SER A 15 -28.74 23.49 4.71
CA SER A 15 -28.14 22.31 4.10
C SER A 15 -26.72 22.68 3.72
N PHE A 16 -25.80 22.53 4.69
CA PHE A 16 -24.40 22.34 4.40
C PHE A 16 -24.34 21.10 3.52
N LEU A 17 -24.30 21.33 2.21
CA LEU A 17 -23.80 20.38 1.25
C LEU A 17 -22.35 20.15 1.64
N PHE A 18 -22.12 19.18 2.52
CA PHE A 18 -20.84 18.51 2.60
C PHE A 18 -20.61 17.90 1.22
N SER A 19 -20.00 18.69 0.33
CA SER A 19 -19.24 18.14 -0.79
C SER A 19 -18.12 17.34 -0.15
N CYS A 20 -18.44 16.11 0.21
CA CYS A 20 -17.45 15.10 0.56
C CYS A 20 -16.80 14.71 -0.76
N GLN A 21 -15.96 15.60 -1.32
CA GLN A 21 -14.85 15.15 -2.13
C GLN A 21 -13.99 14.34 -1.16
N THR A 22 -14.34 13.07 -1.01
CA THR A 22 -13.46 12.09 -0.40
C THR A 22 -12.32 11.98 -1.40
N GLU A 23 -11.28 12.80 -1.23
CA GLU A 23 -9.98 12.50 -1.82
C GLU A 23 -9.73 11.04 -1.48
N LYS A 24 -9.78 10.18 -2.51
CA LYS A 24 -9.60 8.76 -2.31
C LYS A 24 -8.14 8.58 -1.88
N LYS A 25 -7.94 8.44 -0.57
CA LYS A 25 -6.61 8.20 0.01
C LYS A 25 -6.02 6.93 -0.62
N ASP A 26 -4.72 6.98 -0.87
CA ASP A 26 -3.97 5.83 -1.33
C ASP A 26 -4.05 4.69 -0.30
N LEU A 27 -4.03 3.45 -0.79
CA LEU A 27 -4.07 2.25 0.05
C LEU A 27 -2.76 2.07 0.80
N ILE A 28 -1.65 2.44 0.15
CA ILE A 28 -0.35 2.62 0.77
C ILE A 28 0.47 3.62 -0.06
N ASP A 29 1.26 4.45 0.61
CA ASP A 29 2.26 5.37 0.03
C ASP A 29 3.57 5.16 0.79
N ILE A 30 4.61 4.70 0.11
CA ILE A 30 5.91 4.29 0.66
C ILE A 30 6.96 5.29 0.19
N LYS A 31 7.68 5.89 1.14
CA LYS A 31 8.69 6.93 0.89
C LYS A 31 10.03 6.57 1.48
N ILE A 32 11.08 6.99 0.81
CA ILE A 32 12.45 6.91 1.32
C ILE A 32 12.68 8.18 2.14
N ILE A 33 13.19 7.99 3.35
CA ILE A 33 13.63 9.07 4.22
C ILE A 33 15.10 8.87 4.54
N GLU A 34 15.84 9.96 4.58
CA GLU A 34 17.21 9.95 5.08
C GLU A 34 17.21 10.61 6.46
N LYS A 35 17.77 9.91 7.45
CA LYS A 35 17.93 10.44 8.80
C LYS A 35 19.35 10.13 9.28
N ASP A 36 20.07 11.17 9.67
CA ASP A 36 21.44 11.07 10.19
C ASP A 36 22.40 10.35 9.20
N GLY A 37 22.19 10.52 7.89
CA GLY A 37 22.97 9.86 6.83
C GLY A 37 22.60 8.40 6.57
N LEU A 38 21.53 7.89 7.20
CA LEU A 38 21.02 6.54 7.01
C LEU A 38 19.66 6.58 6.30
N GLU A 39 19.55 5.84 5.20
CA GLU A 39 18.28 5.63 4.51
C GLU A 39 17.37 4.69 5.30
N SER A 40 16.09 5.02 5.33
CA SER A 40 15.00 4.19 5.86
C SER A 40 13.78 4.38 4.97
N MET A 41 12.85 3.44 5.00
CA MET A 41 11.54 3.62 4.38
C MET A 41 10.45 3.91 5.41
N THR A 42 9.52 4.78 5.06
CA THR A 42 8.28 5.05 5.81
C THR A 42 7.08 4.80 4.93
N TYR A 43 5.92 4.59 5.54
CA TYR A 43 4.69 4.33 4.79
C TYR A 43 3.45 4.92 5.47
N LEU A 44 2.47 5.28 4.66
CA LEU A 44 1.13 5.73 5.08
C LEU A 44 0.05 4.95 4.33
N PRO A 45 -1.09 4.60 4.96
CA PRO A 45 -1.36 4.72 6.39
C PRO A 45 -0.42 3.82 7.21
N ASN A 46 -0.30 4.08 8.52
CA ASN A 46 0.56 3.28 9.38
C ASN A 46 -0.02 1.87 9.52
N LEU A 47 0.54 0.91 8.80
CA LEU A 47 0.16 -0.50 8.82
C LEU A 47 0.96 -1.26 9.88
N GLU A 48 0.30 -2.12 10.64
CA GLU A 48 0.95 -3.02 11.59
C GLU A 48 1.50 -4.24 10.85
N PHE A 49 2.80 -4.24 10.58
CA PHE A 49 3.48 -5.34 9.92
C PHE A 49 3.89 -6.42 10.93
N ASN A 50 3.50 -7.66 10.67
CA ASN A 50 3.86 -8.81 11.49
C ASN A 50 5.05 -9.55 10.85
N GLU A 51 6.09 -9.79 11.64
CA GLU A 51 7.21 -10.66 11.25
C GLU A 51 6.69 -12.07 11.02
N ILE A 52 7.03 -12.66 9.87
CA ILE A 52 6.65 -14.03 9.56
C ILE A 52 7.87 -14.93 9.76
N LYS A 53 7.73 -15.95 10.61
CA LYS A 53 8.73 -17.01 10.80
C LYS A 53 8.15 -18.34 10.34
N ASP A 54 8.86 -19.03 9.44
CA ASP A 54 8.81 -20.45 8.97
C ASP A 54 7.48 -21.25 8.92
N SER A 55 6.33 -20.68 9.29
CA SER A 55 5.10 -21.42 9.65
C SER A 55 3.88 -21.06 8.80
N ALA A 56 4.02 -20.13 7.85
CA ALA A 56 2.91 -19.67 7.01
C ALA A 56 3.06 -20.11 5.55
N ILE A 57 3.03 -21.42 5.29
CA ILE A 57 3.21 -22.02 3.96
C ILE A 57 2.29 -21.44 2.87
N PHE A 58 1.10 -20.94 3.25
CA PHE A 58 0.14 -20.35 2.32
C PHE A 58 0.44 -18.89 1.95
N LEU A 59 1.34 -18.22 2.69
CA LEU A 59 1.77 -16.85 2.37
C LEU A 59 2.96 -16.83 1.42
N PHE A 60 3.63 -17.96 1.22
CA PHE A 60 4.95 -18.03 0.60
C PHE A 60 4.98 -18.93 -0.63
N ASP A 61 5.84 -18.57 -1.57
CA ASP A 61 6.26 -19.44 -2.67
C ASP A 61 7.66 -20.03 -2.38
N GLU A 62 8.16 -20.88 -3.27
CA GLU A 62 9.50 -21.47 -3.14
C GLU A 62 10.62 -20.40 -3.09
N LYS A 63 10.44 -19.26 -3.77
CA LYS A 63 11.43 -18.17 -3.78
C LYS A 63 11.49 -17.47 -2.43
N ASP A 64 10.36 -17.39 -1.74
CA ASP A 64 10.28 -16.78 -0.42
C ASP A 64 11.03 -17.58 0.63
N TYR A 65 11.08 -18.91 0.55
CA TYR A 65 11.88 -19.70 1.50
C TYR A 65 13.34 -19.27 1.46
N TYR A 66 13.94 -19.14 0.28
CA TYR A 66 15.30 -18.60 0.15
C TYR A 66 15.41 -17.19 0.74
N ARG A 67 14.44 -16.31 0.46
CA ARG A 67 14.43 -14.92 0.95
C ARG A 67 14.29 -14.82 2.47
N ILE A 68 13.53 -15.71 3.11
CA ILE A 68 13.36 -15.74 4.58
C ILE A 68 14.67 -16.09 5.27
N PHE A 69 15.51 -16.93 4.66
CA PHE A 69 16.83 -17.25 5.21
C PHE A 69 17.80 -16.07 5.16
N THR A 70 17.62 -15.13 4.23
CA THR A 70 18.56 -14.02 3.98
C THR A 70 18.05 -12.66 4.43
N SER A 71 16.76 -12.53 4.72
CA SER A 71 16.10 -11.24 4.93
C SER A 71 15.01 -11.34 6.00
N GLU A 72 14.82 -10.27 6.77
CA GLU A 72 13.66 -10.13 7.63
C GLU A 72 12.43 -9.82 6.77
N ILE A 73 11.41 -10.67 6.82
CA ILE A 73 10.17 -10.50 6.06
C ILE A 73 9.01 -10.21 7.01
N LYS A 74 8.28 -9.14 6.72
CA LYS A 74 7.04 -8.81 7.43
C LYS A 74 5.88 -8.66 6.45
N VAL A 75 4.67 -8.91 6.94
CA VAL A 75 3.44 -8.78 6.16
C VAL A 75 2.45 -7.85 6.83
N ALA A 76 1.78 -7.02 6.04
CA ALA A 76 0.65 -6.22 6.49
C ALA A 76 -0.67 -7.03 6.46
N PRO A 77 -1.70 -6.60 7.21
CA PRO A 77 -3.07 -6.94 6.92
C PRO A 77 -3.45 -6.64 5.45
N PRO A 78 -4.52 -7.23 4.92
CA PRO A 78 -4.98 -6.88 3.58
C PRO A 78 -5.24 -5.38 3.45
N ILE A 79 -4.58 -4.74 2.48
CA ILE A 79 -4.81 -3.33 2.13
C ILE A 79 -6.03 -3.18 1.21
N TYR A 80 -6.43 -4.27 0.55
CA TYR A 80 -7.64 -4.36 -0.24
C TYR A 80 -8.18 -5.80 -0.21
N GLN A 81 -9.51 -5.94 -0.23
CA GLN A 81 -10.18 -7.22 -0.34
C GLN A 81 -11.52 -7.06 -1.06
N ASN A 82 -11.85 -8.02 -1.92
CA ASN A 82 -13.18 -8.19 -2.50
C ASN A 82 -13.59 -9.68 -2.41
N ASP A 83 -14.67 -10.07 -3.09
CA ASP A 83 -15.20 -11.44 -3.05
C ASP A 83 -14.27 -12.49 -3.68
N VAL A 84 -13.33 -12.06 -4.52
CA VAL A 84 -12.44 -12.91 -5.32
C VAL A 84 -11.03 -12.92 -4.74
N ILE A 85 -10.53 -11.76 -4.30
CA ILE A 85 -9.11 -11.57 -3.98
C ILE A 85 -8.85 -10.81 -2.68
N LYS A 86 -7.62 -10.99 -2.17
CA LYS A 86 -7.00 -10.18 -1.12
C LYS A 86 -5.67 -9.63 -1.62
N VAL A 87 -5.37 -8.38 -1.31
CA VAL A 87 -4.10 -7.73 -1.65
C VAL A 87 -3.37 -7.40 -0.36
N ARG A 88 -2.12 -7.82 -0.25
CA ARG A 88 -1.26 -7.56 0.91
C ARG A 88 0.06 -6.94 0.47
N VAL A 89 0.67 -6.19 1.37
CA VAL A 89 2.02 -5.66 1.19
C VAL A 89 2.96 -6.42 2.12
N PHE A 90 4.13 -6.74 1.58
CA PHE A 90 5.23 -7.37 2.29
C PHE A 90 6.39 -6.39 2.34
N THR A 91 7.06 -6.32 3.47
CA THR A 91 8.37 -5.68 3.57
C THR A 91 9.45 -6.74 3.65
N ARG A 92 10.61 -6.40 3.09
CA ARG A 92 11.85 -7.15 3.22
C ARG A 92 12.94 -6.19 3.65
N SER A 93 13.70 -6.56 4.67
CA SER A 93 14.88 -5.82 5.11
C SER A 93 16.07 -6.74 5.25
N GLN A 94 17.23 -6.28 4.79
CA GLN A 94 18.49 -7.00 4.91
C GLN A 94 19.66 -6.02 5.07
N LEU A 95 20.75 -6.50 5.68
CA LEU A 95 22.00 -5.77 5.76
C LEU A 95 22.93 -6.24 4.64
N ALA A 96 23.30 -5.35 3.72
CA ALA A 96 24.23 -5.64 2.62
C ALA A 96 25.33 -4.57 2.58
N GLU A 97 26.60 -4.98 2.49
CA GLU A 97 27.75 -4.09 2.24
C GLU A 97 27.80 -2.79 3.08
N ASN A 98 27.33 -2.86 4.34
CA ASN A 98 27.22 -1.76 5.32
C ASN A 98 26.01 -0.82 5.18
N LYS A 99 24.99 -1.16 4.39
CA LYS A 99 23.70 -0.44 4.33
C LYS A 99 22.51 -1.35 4.60
N ASN A 100 21.46 -0.79 5.19
CA ASN A 100 20.17 -1.47 5.27
C ASN A 100 19.43 -1.29 3.97
N GLU A 101 19.09 -2.41 3.33
CA GLU A 101 18.30 -2.42 2.12
C GLU A 101 16.86 -2.79 2.46
N TYR A 102 15.92 -2.09 1.82
CA TYR A 102 14.49 -2.29 2.02
C TYR A 102 13.80 -2.58 0.70
N GLY A 103 12.87 -3.52 0.72
CA GLY A 103 12.01 -3.84 -0.43
C GLY A 103 10.56 -3.95 -0.01
N PHE A 104 9.65 -3.40 -0.80
CA PHE A 104 8.22 -3.52 -0.62
C PHE A 104 7.63 -4.26 -1.82
N LEU A 105 6.89 -5.32 -1.54
CA LEU A 105 6.23 -6.15 -2.53
C LEU A 105 4.72 -6.10 -2.29
N VAL A 106 3.95 -5.88 -3.35
CA VAL A 106 2.52 -6.17 -3.34
C VAL A 106 2.29 -7.60 -3.83
N ARG A 107 1.41 -8.33 -3.15
CA ARG A 107 1.01 -9.67 -3.54
C ARG A 107 -0.49 -9.85 -3.46
N THR A 108 -1.05 -10.47 -4.48
CA THR A 108 -2.46 -10.80 -4.58
C THR A 108 -2.69 -12.27 -4.26
N TYR A 109 -3.83 -12.55 -3.64
CA TYR A 109 -4.23 -13.89 -3.25
C TYR A 109 -5.66 -14.13 -3.70
N SER A 110 -5.96 -15.35 -4.14
CA SER A 110 -7.34 -15.81 -4.27
C SER A 110 -7.97 -16.05 -2.90
N LYS A 111 -9.30 -16.19 -2.86
CA LYS A 111 -10.06 -16.46 -1.64
C LYS A 111 -9.61 -17.73 -0.90
N ASP A 112 -9.16 -18.76 -1.62
CA ASP A 112 -8.60 -20.00 -1.06
C ASP A 112 -7.15 -19.86 -0.57
N GLY A 113 -6.59 -18.64 -0.60
CA GLY A 113 -5.27 -18.32 -0.05
C GLY A 113 -4.11 -18.61 -0.99
N LYS A 114 -4.35 -18.97 -2.26
CA LYS A 114 -3.27 -19.16 -3.23
C LYS A 114 -2.76 -17.81 -3.73
N ILE A 115 -1.44 -17.71 -3.88
CA ILE A 115 -0.79 -16.56 -4.51
C ILE A 115 -1.24 -16.50 -5.97
N LYS A 116 -1.70 -15.32 -6.40
CA LYS A 116 -2.15 -15.06 -7.76
C LYS A 116 -1.08 -14.34 -8.56
N ASP A 117 -0.50 -13.29 -7.99
CA ASP A 117 0.54 -12.49 -8.62
C ASP A 117 1.31 -11.66 -7.59
N GLU A 118 2.48 -11.13 -7.98
CA GLU A 118 3.31 -10.28 -7.14
C GLU A 118 4.12 -9.25 -7.92
N MET A 119 4.41 -8.11 -7.27
CA MET A 119 5.24 -7.07 -7.86
C MET A 119 5.97 -6.26 -6.80
N VAL A 120 7.20 -5.83 -7.10
CA VAL A 120 7.93 -4.86 -6.28
C VAL A 120 7.37 -3.46 -6.51
N VAL A 121 7.01 -2.78 -5.43
CA VAL A 121 6.41 -1.43 -5.45
C VAL A 121 7.43 -0.35 -5.06
N ALA A 122 8.32 -0.64 -4.12
CA ALA A 122 9.39 0.28 -3.71
C ALA A 122 10.63 -0.53 -3.32
N SER A 123 11.83 0.01 -3.52
CA SER A 123 13.08 -0.69 -3.23
C SER A 123 14.27 0.25 -3.08
N THR A 124 15.11 -0.02 -2.08
CA THR A 124 16.50 0.46 -1.93
C THR A 124 17.54 -0.68 -2.10
N ILE A 125 17.10 -1.87 -2.50
CA ILE A 125 17.99 -3.02 -2.73
C ILE A 125 18.90 -2.75 -3.94
N GLY A 126 20.20 -2.97 -3.76
CA GLY A 126 21.21 -2.65 -4.78
C GLY A 126 21.34 -1.14 -4.98
N ASP A 127 21.33 -0.68 -6.23
CA ASP A 127 21.42 0.76 -6.57
C ASP A 127 20.05 1.37 -6.90
N LEU A 128 18.95 0.68 -6.55
CA LEU A 128 17.61 1.22 -6.70
C LEU A 128 17.33 2.24 -5.61
N SER A 129 16.63 3.32 -5.94
CA SER A 129 16.09 4.28 -4.98
C SER A 129 14.70 4.67 -5.46
N CYS A 130 13.78 3.71 -5.37
CA CYS A 130 12.42 3.86 -5.87
C CYS A 130 11.43 3.86 -4.71
N GLU A 131 10.68 4.94 -4.59
CA GLU A 131 9.48 5.02 -3.78
C GLU A 131 8.29 4.44 -4.55
N GLY A 132 7.17 4.21 -3.87
CA GLY A 132 5.99 3.75 -4.57
C GLY A 132 4.72 3.77 -3.74
N LYS A 133 3.59 3.77 -4.43
CA LYS A 133 2.27 3.79 -3.83
C LYS A 133 1.31 2.87 -4.56
N ILE A 134 0.32 2.39 -3.83
CA ILE A 134 -0.83 1.68 -4.38
C ILE A 134 -2.04 2.57 -4.16
N THR A 135 -2.63 3.03 -5.25
CA THR A 135 -3.78 3.93 -5.20
C THR A 135 -5.05 3.17 -4.83
N SER A 136 -6.07 3.91 -4.42
CA SER A 136 -7.42 3.35 -4.13
C SER A 136 -8.09 2.62 -5.30
N ASP A 137 -7.70 2.94 -6.54
CA ASP A 137 -8.13 2.26 -7.76
C ASP A 137 -7.15 1.17 -8.21
N LEU A 138 -6.28 0.71 -7.30
CA LEU A 138 -5.41 -0.45 -7.47
C LEU A 138 -4.31 -0.28 -8.51
N ARG A 139 -3.88 0.96 -8.78
CA ARG A 139 -2.71 1.24 -9.60
C ARG A 139 -1.46 1.20 -8.76
N VAL A 140 -0.41 0.60 -9.32
CA VAL A 140 0.95 0.62 -8.75
C VAL A 140 1.71 1.76 -9.42
N VAL A 141 2.08 2.75 -8.63
CA VAL A 141 2.81 3.93 -9.07
C VAL A 141 4.15 3.96 -8.37
N THR A 142 5.23 4.22 -9.11
CA THR A 142 6.58 4.30 -8.59
C THR A 142 7.21 5.65 -8.88
N TYR A 143 8.01 6.12 -7.93
CA TYR A 143 8.81 7.32 -8.07
C TYR A 143 10.28 6.92 -7.94
N CYS A 144 10.91 6.71 -9.09
CA CYS A 144 12.34 6.48 -9.19
C CYS A 144 13.02 7.79 -9.64
N PRO A 145 14.37 7.88 -9.69
CA PRO A 145 15.06 9.06 -10.20
C PRO A 145 14.64 9.49 -11.62
N SER A 146 14.06 8.57 -12.40
CA SER A 146 13.47 8.83 -13.72
C SER A 146 12.10 9.54 -13.70
N GLY A 147 11.54 9.81 -12.52
CA GLY A 147 10.23 10.42 -12.32
C GLY A 147 9.11 9.43 -11.95
N GLU A 148 7.91 9.98 -11.78
CA GLU A 148 6.67 9.24 -11.47
C GLU A 148 6.20 8.45 -12.68
N LYS A 149 5.90 7.15 -12.49
CA LYS A 149 5.27 6.30 -13.50
C LYS A 149 4.25 5.38 -12.86
N THR A 150 3.08 5.26 -13.49
CA THR A 150 2.21 4.11 -13.24
C THR A 150 2.79 2.92 -14.00
N ILE A 151 3.13 1.85 -13.29
CA ILE A 151 3.84 0.70 -13.88
C ILE A 151 2.98 -0.55 -13.95
N ALA A 152 1.89 -0.61 -13.17
CA ALA A 152 0.96 -1.73 -13.24
C ALA A 152 -0.44 -1.38 -12.70
N GLN A 153 -1.40 -2.22 -13.06
CA GLN A 153 -2.75 -2.25 -12.52
C GLN A 153 -3.00 -3.62 -11.88
N ILE A 154 -3.47 -3.64 -10.63
CA ILE A 154 -4.00 -4.86 -10.01
C ILE A 154 -5.46 -4.99 -10.46
N GLU A 155 -5.75 -6.05 -11.19
CA GLU A 155 -7.07 -6.34 -11.72
C GLU A 155 -7.98 -6.96 -10.64
N LYS A 156 -9.30 -6.89 -10.87
CA LYS A 156 -10.28 -7.41 -9.91
C LYS A 156 -10.20 -8.92 -9.70
N ASP A 157 -9.58 -9.65 -10.63
CA ASP A 157 -9.33 -11.09 -10.57
C ASP A 157 -8.00 -11.46 -9.88
N GLY A 158 -7.21 -10.45 -9.51
CA GLY A 158 -5.93 -10.57 -8.81
C GLY A 158 -4.70 -10.61 -9.70
N SER A 159 -4.84 -10.60 -11.02
CA SER A 159 -3.68 -10.46 -11.91
C SER A 159 -3.07 -9.05 -11.79
N ILE A 160 -1.75 -8.94 -11.93
CA ILE A 160 -1.04 -7.66 -11.98
C ILE A 160 -0.61 -7.43 -13.42
N LYS A 161 -1.30 -6.52 -14.11
CA LYS A 161 -1.00 -6.19 -15.49
C LYS A 161 0.01 -5.05 -15.52
N VAL A 162 1.23 -5.34 -15.95
CA VAL A 162 2.25 -4.32 -16.22
C VAL A 162 1.75 -3.41 -17.34
N ILE A 163 1.82 -2.10 -17.09
CA ILE A 163 1.52 -1.08 -18.09
C ILE A 163 2.86 -0.68 -18.66
N GLU A 164 3.22 -1.29 -19.78
CA GLU A 164 4.32 -0.78 -20.59
C GLU A 164 3.91 0.59 -21.10
N ASN A 165 4.67 1.63 -20.76
CA ASN A 165 4.61 2.87 -21.52
C ASN A 165 5.33 2.58 -22.83
N GLU A 166 4.58 2.58 -23.94
CA GLU A 166 5.11 2.74 -25.30
C GLU A 166 6.04 3.97 -25.41
#